data_AF-R1HI43-F1
#
_entry.id   AF-R1HI43-F1
#
_cell.length_a   1.000
_cell.length_b   1.000
_cell.length_c   1.000
_cell.angle_alpha   90.00
_cell.angle_beta   90.00
_cell.angle_gamma   90.00
#
_symmetry.space_group_name_H-M   'P 1'
#
loop_
_entity.id
_entity.type
_entity.pdbx_description
1 polymer ?
#
loop_
_entity_poly.entity_id
_entity_poly.type
_entity_poly.pdbx_seq_one_letter_code
_entity_poly.pdbx_strand_id
1 'polypeptide(L)'
;MSGTVHGNVVQAGRVGDVYLGEVHHHGTTEPDYLAEGVRALGRKDYETAVAQLGQARRATADPELDFLFALALLRGRRPHRVRSNDELTAVRDSLRRVMLLPHARILLLLIEEDRGRGWQQGGTVPDLVPALVAAADPGQVRRILDHVSAPENRVWQLLAAAKRGWETGR
;
A
#
# COMPACT_ATOMS: atom_id res chain seq x y z
N MET A 1 -77.33 -31.60 8.03
CA MET A 1 -77.68 -31.05 6.70
C MET A 1 -76.38 -31.01 5.91
N SER A 2 -75.99 -32.10 5.25
CA SER A 2 -76.34 -32.48 3.85
C SER A 2 -75.81 -31.50 2.81
N GLY A 3 -74.96 -32.00 1.90
CA GLY A 3 -74.49 -31.30 0.69
C GLY A 3 -73.01 -31.57 0.39
N THR A 4 -72.62 -32.79 0.00
CA THR A 4 -72.45 -33.23 -1.41
C THR A 4 -71.10 -32.84 -2.03
N VAL A 5 -70.25 -33.86 -2.21
CA VAL A 5 -69.06 -33.94 -3.09
C VAL A 5 -69.49 -33.86 -4.55
N HIS A 6 -68.71 -33.21 -5.44
CA HIS A 6 -68.47 -33.48 -6.89
C HIS A 6 -67.51 -32.36 -7.38
N GLY A 7 -66.45 -32.53 -8.16
CA GLY A 7 -65.82 -33.66 -8.83
C GLY A 7 -64.49 -33.15 -9.42
N ASN A 8 -63.57 -34.08 -9.68
CA ASN A 8 -62.31 -33.81 -10.37
C ASN A 8 -62.56 -33.42 -11.83
N VAL A 9 -61.90 -32.36 -12.31
CA VAL A 9 -61.47 -32.26 -13.71
C VAL A 9 -60.00 -31.88 -13.71
N VAL A 10 -59.18 -32.87 -14.03
CA VAL A 10 -57.77 -32.70 -14.40
C VAL A 10 -57.76 -32.11 -15.80
N GLN A 11 -57.21 -30.91 -15.96
CA GLN A 11 -56.83 -30.40 -17.27
C GLN A 11 -55.32 -30.15 -17.27
N ALA A 12 -54.60 -31.12 -17.82
CA ALA A 12 -53.19 -31.01 -18.15
C ALA A 12 -53.02 -29.97 -19.27
N GLY A 13 -52.65 -28.75 -18.89
CA GLY A 13 -52.29 -27.66 -19.79
C GLY A 13 -50.77 -27.55 -19.91
N ARG A 14 -50.26 -28.02 -21.05
CA ARG A 14 -48.93 -27.82 -21.65
C ARG A 14 -47.92 -26.93 -20.91
N VAL A 15 -46.78 -27.58 -20.66
CA VAL A 15 -45.40 -27.09 -20.69
C VAL A 15 -45.26 -25.85 -21.59
N GLY A 16 -45.08 -24.70 -20.95
CA GLY A 16 -44.45 -23.53 -21.55
C GLY A 16 -43.05 -23.43 -20.97
N ASP A 17 -42.04 -23.50 -21.84
CA ASP A 17 -40.64 -23.30 -21.51
C ASP A 17 -40.46 -21.98 -20.77
N VAL A 18 -40.30 -22.04 -19.46
CA VAL A 18 -39.71 -20.94 -18.71
C VAL A 18 -38.22 -20.99 -19.06
N TYR A 19 -37.82 -20.14 -20.00
CA TYR A 19 -36.43 -19.75 -20.15
C TYR A 19 -36.00 -19.17 -18.79
N LEU A 20 -35.39 -20.02 -17.95
CA LEU A 20 -34.40 -19.59 -16.99
C LEU A 20 -33.31 -18.94 -17.84
N GLY A 21 -33.46 -17.65 -18.10
CA GLY A 21 -32.34 -16.83 -18.51
C GLY A 21 -31.31 -17.00 -17.42
N GLU A 22 -30.28 -17.79 -17.69
CA GLU A 22 -29.04 -17.71 -16.96
C GLU A 22 -28.61 -16.25 -17.08
N VAL A 23 -28.93 -15.47 -16.06
CA VAL A 23 -28.24 -14.23 -15.80
C VAL A 23 -26.83 -14.69 -15.49
N HIS A 24 -26.01 -14.82 -16.53
CA HIS A 24 -24.58 -14.76 -16.39
C HIS A 24 -24.33 -13.39 -15.77
N HIS A 25 -24.32 -13.34 -14.44
CA HIS A 25 -23.56 -12.34 -13.74
C HIS A 25 -22.13 -12.54 -14.27
N HIS A 26 -21.79 -11.80 -15.33
CA HIS A 26 -20.43 -11.38 -15.58
C HIS A 26 -20.04 -10.64 -14.31
N GLY A 27 -19.61 -11.40 -13.31
CA GLY A 27 -18.93 -10.88 -12.15
C GLY A 27 -17.76 -10.12 -12.73
N THR A 28 -17.91 -8.81 -12.83
CA THR A 28 -16.80 -7.91 -13.04
C THR A 28 -15.86 -8.22 -11.89
N THR A 29 -14.80 -8.99 -12.17
CA THR A 29 -13.74 -9.27 -11.21
C THR A 29 -13.36 -7.93 -10.61
N GLU A 30 -13.65 -7.73 -9.33
CA GLU A 30 -13.38 -6.45 -8.69
C GLU A 30 -11.92 -6.07 -8.98
N PRO A 31 -11.63 -4.83 -9.38
CA PRO A 31 -10.27 -4.44 -9.71
C PRO A 31 -9.35 -4.73 -8.51
N ASP A 32 -8.27 -5.48 -8.73
CA ASP A 32 -7.25 -5.71 -7.71
C ASP A 32 -6.39 -4.43 -7.55
N TYR A 33 -6.95 -3.48 -6.80
CA TYR A 33 -6.36 -2.17 -6.51
C TYR A 33 -4.98 -2.30 -5.87
N LEU A 34 -4.76 -3.31 -5.02
CA LEU A 34 -3.47 -3.56 -4.39
C LEU A 34 -2.44 -3.98 -5.44
N ALA A 35 -2.73 -5.01 -6.24
CA ALA A 35 -1.78 -5.51 -7.23
C ALA A 35 -1.45 -4.48 -8.31
N GLU A 36 -2.43 -3.68 -8.77
CA GLU A 36 -2.16 -2.58 -9.69
C GLU A 36 -1.33 -1.48 -9.02
N GLY A 37 -1.66 -1.10 -7.78
CA GLY A 37 -0.92 -0.10 -7.02
C GLY A 37 0.55 -0.47 -6.80
N VAL A 38 0.83 -1.72 -6.43
CA VAL A 38 2.19 -2.25 -6.26
C VAL A 38 2.94 -2.31 -7.60
N ARG A 39 2.29 -2.74 -8.69
CA ARG A 39 2.90 -2.75 -10.04
C ARG A 39 3.23 -1.33 -10.52
N ALA A 40 2.30 -0.39 -10.34
CA ALA A 40 2.50 1.01 -10.67
C ALA A 40 3.67 1.62 -9.88
N LEU A 41 3.73 1.35 -8.57
CA LEU A 41 4.86 1.78 -7.73
C LEU A 41 6.18 1.22 -8.26
N GLY A 42 6.24 -0.08 -8.57
CA GLY A 42 7.44 -0.71 -9.16
C GLY A 42 7.89 -0.11 -10.49
N ARG A 43 6.94 0.34 -11.33
CA ARG A 43 7.23 1.08 -12.58
C ARG A 43 7.55 2.57 -12.37
N LYS A 44 7.53 3.05 -11.12
CA LYS A 44 7.65 4.48 -10.75
C LYS A 44 6.53 5.36 -11.33
N ASP A 45 5.39 4.75 -11.67
CA ASP A 45 4.16 5.46 -12.02
C ASP A 45 3.43 5.85 -10.74
N TYR A 46 3.92 6.93 -10.11
CA TYR A 46 3.46 7.33 -8.79
C TYR A 46 2.03 7.88 -8.78
N GLU A 47 1.55 8.44 -9.89
CA GLU A 47 0.17 8.93 -9.97
C GLU A 47 -0.81 7.76 -9.91
N THR A 48 -0.59 6.74 -10.74
CA THR A 48 -1.36 5.50 -10.69
C THR A 48 -1.19 4.82 -9.33
N ALA A 49 0.03 4.73 -8.80
CA ALA A 49 0.26 4.09 -7.49
C ALA A 49 -0.54 4.78 -6.37
N VAL A 50 -0.54 6.11 -6.30
CA VAL A 50 -1.33 6.87 -5.31
C VAL A 50 -2.83 6.61 -5.49
N ALA A 51 -3.34 6.62 -6.73
CA ALA A 51 -4.75 6.37 -6.98
C ALA A 51 -5.17 4.96 -6.52
N GLN A 52 -4.43 3.93 -6.96
CA GLN A 52 -4.77 2.53 -6.74
C GLN A 52 -4.56 2.09 -5.28
N LEU A 53 -3.40 2.40 -4.68
CA LEU A 53 -3.15 2.15 -3.25
C LEU A 53 -4.12 2.95 -2.37
N GLY A 54 -4.52 4.13 -2.84
CA GLY A 54 -5.52 4.98 -2.21
C GLY A 54 -6.91 4.35 -2.14
N GLN A 55 -7.29 3.53 -3.12
CA GLN A 55 -8.53 2.73 -3.09
C GLN A 55 -8.35 1.47 -2.26
N ALA A 56 -7.23 0.76 -2.39
CA ALA A 56 -6.94 -0.46 -1.64
C ALA A 56 -7.04 -0.24 -0.11
N ARG A 57 -6.47 0.86 0.41
CA ARG A 57 -6.54 1.20 1.85
C ARG A 57 -7.94 1.53 2.37
N ARG A 58 -8.88 1.90 1.49
CA ARG A 58 -10.28 2.13 1.88
C ARG A 58 -11.03 0.81 2.01
N ALA A 59 -10.62 -0.19 1.22
CA ALA A 59 -11.20 -1.52 1.22
C ALA A 59 -10.61 -2.42 2.31
N THR A 60 -9.36 -2.22 2.73
CA THR A 60 -8.67 -3.08 3.70
C THR A 60 -7.84 -2.28 4.70
N ALA A 61 -7.87 -2.68 5.97
CA ALA A 61 -7.06 -2.11 7.06
C ALA A 61 -5.70 -2.84 7.19
N ASP A 62 -4.91 -2.85 6.13
CA ASP A 62 -3.56 -3.43 6.12
C ASP A 62 -2.50 -2.33 6.40
N PRO A 63 -1.72 -2.39 7.49
CA PRO A 63 -0.65 -1.45 7.77
C PRO A 63 0.39 -1.32 6.63
N GLU A 64 0.63 -2.38 5.89
CA GLU A 64 1.59 -2.35 4.78
C GLU A 64 1.11 -1.41 3.66
N LEU A 65 -0.21 -1.27 3.46
CA LEU A 65 -0.77 -0.34 2.48
C LEU A 65 -0.48 1.12 2.83
N ASP A 66 -0.54 1.51 4.10
CA ASP A 66 -0.22 2.88 4.52
C ASP A 66 1.27 3.21 4.28
N PHE A 67 2.16 2.23 4.48
CA PHE A 67 3.57 2.37 4.15
C PHE A 67 3.80 2.52 2.63
N LEU A 68 3.21 1.64 1.81
CA LEU A 68 3.28 1.72 0.35
C LEU A 68 2.72 3.03 -0.18
N PHE A 69 1.60 3.47 0.37
CA PHE A 69 0.95 4.73 0.01
C PHE A 69 1.84 5.92 0.36
N ALA A 70 2.49 5.92 1.53
CA ALA A 70 3.45 6.95 1.91
C ALA A 70 4.64 7.05 0.93
N LEU A 71 5.18 5.91 0.48
CA LEU A 71 6.21 5.88 -0.56
C LEU A 71 5.71 6.46 -1.89
N ALA A 72 4.50 6.10 -2.31
CA ALA A 72 3.89 6.62 -3.54
C ALA A 72 3.69 8.15 -3.47
N LEU A 73 3.27 8.69 -2.32
CA LEU A 73 3.10 10.13 -2.10
C LEU A 73 4.40 10.93 -2.20
N LEU A 74 5.55 10.33 -1.86
CA LEU A 74 6.86 10.98 -2.07
C LEU A 74 7.19 11.16 -3.55
N ARG A 75 6.61 10.33 -4.43
CA ARG A 75 6.78 10.37 -5.89
C ARG A 75 8.24 10.29 -6.35
N GLY A 76 9.06 9.48 -5.69
CA GLY A 76 10.48 9.38 -6.02
C GLY A 76 11.32 10.59 -5.60
N ARG A 77 10.72 11.59 -4.95
CA ARG A 77 11.39 12.86 -4.61
C ARG A 77 12.07 12.76 -3.25
N ARG A 78 13.15 13.53 -3.13
CA ARG A 78 13.80 13.80 -1.85
C ARG A 78 12.83 14.54 -0.91
N PRO A 79 12.69 14.15 0.37
CA PRO A 79 11.79 14.81 1.31
C PRO A 79 11.97 16.34 1.38
N HIS A 80 13.19 16.87 1.39
CA HIS A 80 13.44 18.32 1.44
C HIS A 80 13.08 19.07 0.13
N ARG A 81 12.84 18.36 -0.97
CA ARG A 81 12.42 18.93 -2.27
C ARG A 81 10.92 18.87 -2.49
N VAL A 82 10.17 18.25 -1.58
CA VAL A 82 8.70 18.28 -1.61
C VAL A 82 8.27 19.71 -1.30
N ARG A 83 7.59 20.35 -2.27
CA ARG A 83 7.29 21.79 -2.22
C ARG A 83 6.15 22.13 -1.26
N SER A 84 5.18 21.23 -1.12
CA SER A 84 4.00 21.43 -0.29
C SER A 84 4.19 20.79 1.09
N ASN A 85 3.97 21.57 2.14
CA ASN A 85 3.93 21.04 3.50
C ASN A 85 2.72 20.10 3.70
N ASP A 86 1.64 20.28 2.95
CA ASP A 86 0.46 19.41 3.02
C ASP A 86 0.77 18.01 2.47
N GLU A 87 1.55 17.93 1.38
CA GLU A 87 2.03 16.66 0.84
C GLU A 87 2.87 15.90 1.87
N LEU A 88 3.82 16.57 2.53
CA LEU A 88 4.63 15.95 3.58
C LEU A 88 3.82 15.58 4.83
N THR A 89 2.82 16.40 5.19
CA THR A 89 1.90 16.09 6.29
C THR A 89 1.14 14.79 5.99
N ALA A 90 0.60 14.63 4.77
CA ALA A 90 -0.07 13.41 4.36
C ALA A 90 0.84 12.17 4.40
N VAL A 91 2.12 12.30 4.00
CA VAL A 91 3.11 11.23 4.13
C VAL A 91 3.34 10.86 5.59
N ARG A 92 3.61 11.85 6.45
CA ARG A 92 3.84 11.65 7.89
C ARG A 92 2.65 11.02 8.58
N ASP A 93 1.44 11.46 8.26
CA ASP A 93 0.22 10.94 8.85
C ASP A 93 -0.08 9.50 8.41
N SER A 94 0.30 9.13 7.18
CA SER A 94 0.23 7.73 6.74
C SER A 94 1.22 6.87 7.53
N LEU A 95 2.47 7.31 7.67
CA LEU A 95 3.51 6.58 8.43
C LEU A 95 3.21 6.48 9.92
N ARG A 96 2.62 7.52 10.52
CA ARG A 96 2.25 7.55 11.94
C ARG A 96 1.26 6.44 12.32
N ARG A 97 0.35 6.09 11.42
CA ARG A 97 -0.63 5.00 11.63
C ARG A 97 0.03 3.64 11.74
N VAL A 98 1.24 3.49 11.17
CA VAL A 98 1.93 2.21 11.02
C VAL A 98 3.32 2.23 11.67
N MET A 99 3.49 3.06 12.70
CA MET A 99 4.74 3.22 13.45
C MET A 99 5.21 1.97 14.17
N LEU A 100 4.40 0.91 14.25
CA LEU A 100 4.85 -0.38 14.76
C LEU A 100 5.74 -1.12 13.75
N LEU A 101 5.65 -0.80 12.46
CA LEU A 101 6.49 -1.39 11.42
C LEU A 101 7.89 -0.76 11.44
N PRO A 102 8.98 -1.54 11.57
CA PRO A 102 10.34 -1.00 11.61
C PRO A 102 10.68 -0.13 10.40
N HIS A 103 10.30 -0.58 9.20
CA HIS A 103 10.58 0.13 7.95
C HIS A 103 9.80 1.45 7.83
N ALA A 104 8.59 1.56 8.40
CA ALA A 104 7.86 2.82 8.44
C ALA A 104 8.53 3.84 9.37
N ARG A 105 9.02 3.39 10.54
CA ARG A 105 9.79 4.24 11.47
C ARG A 105 11.09 4.75 10.82
N ILE A 106 11.79 3.87 10.13
CA ILE A 106 13.00 4.23 9.36
C ILE A 106 12.68 5.33 8.34
N LEU A 107 11.63 5.14 7.54
CA LEU A 107 11.25 6.11 6.51
C LEU A 107 10.88 7.46 7.13
N LEU A 108 10.16 7.46 8.26
CA LEU A 108 9.85 8.69 8.98
C LEU A 108 11.13 9.41 9.46
N LEU A 109 12.07 8.69 10.08
CA LEU A 109 13.34 9.27 10.55
C LEU A 109 14.18 9.83 9.40
N LEU A 110 14.19 9.15 8.24
CA LEU A 110 14.83 9.64 7.03
C LEU A 110 14.19 10.96 6.56
N ILE A 111 12.85 11.02 6.51
CA ILE A 111 12.11 12.23 6.13
C ILE A 111 12.43 13.39 7.08
N GLU A 112 12.43 13.15 8.39
CA GLU A 112 12.74 14.20 9.39
C GLU A 112 14.16 14.72 9.26
N GLU A 113 15.16 13.83 9.14
CA GLU A 113 16.56 14.24 8.96
C GLU A 113 16.76 15.03 7.67
N ASP A 114 16.21 14.55 6.54
CA ASP A 114 16.38 15.22 5.25
C ASP A 114 15.66 16.58 5.22
N ARG A 115 14.43 16.65 5.74
CA ARG A 115 13.64 17.90 5.74
C ARG A 115 14.26 18.98 6.62
N GLY A 116 14.80 18.60 7.79
CA GLY A 116 15.55 19.48 8.68
C GLY A 116 16.96 19.80 8.19
N ARG A 117 17.40 19.18 7.08
CA ARG A 117 18.80 19.22 6.61
C ARG A 117 19.79 18.83 7.71
N GLY A 118 19.41 17.90 8.58
CA GLY A 118 20.22 17.47 9.72
C GLY A 118 21.59 16.92 9.28
N TRP A 119 21.68 16.42 8.04
CA TRP A 119 22.93 16.01 7.41
C TRP A 119 23.96 17.14 7.24
N GLN A 120 23.53 18.41 7.14
CA GLN A 120 24.43 19.57 7.05
C GLN A 120 25.05 19.95 8.40
N GLN A 121 24.42 19.58 9.51
CA GLN A 121 24.77 20.08 10.84
C GLN A 121 25.74 19.16 11.60
N GLY A 122 26.31 18.13 10.95
CA GLY A 122 27.27 17.23 11.59
C GLY A 122 26.73 16.35 12.74
N GLY A 123 25.41 16.29 12.95
CA GLY A 123 24.80 15.45 13.98
C GLY A 123 25.04 13.94 13.79
N THR A 124 24.79 13.17 14.85
CA THR A 124 24.82 11.71 14.81
C THR A 124 23.48 11.13 14.39
N VAL A 125 23.50 9.93 13.80
CA VAL A 125 22.27 9.17 13.58
C VAL A 125 21.72 8.74 14.94
N PRO A 126 20.40 8.83 15.19
CA PRO A 126 19.82 8.29 16.42
C PRO A 126 20.16 6.80 16.61
N ASP A 127 20.58 6.42 17.81
CA ASP A 127 21.02 5.04 18.17
C ASP A 127 19.97 3.97 17.86
N LEU A 128 18.70 4.36 17.79
CA LEU A 128 17.59 3.50 17.42
C LEU A 128 17.65 3.02 15.96
N VAL A 129 18.25 3.79 15.04
CA VAL A 129 18.22 3.49 13.59
C VAL A 129 18.90 2.17 13.26
N PRO A 130 20.14 1.87 13.71
CA PRO A 130 20.74 0.55 13.49
C PRO A 130 19.87 -0.62 13.95
N ALA A 131 19.24 -0.51 15.12
CA ALA A 131 18.34 -1.55 15.64
C ALA A 131 17.09 -1.72 14.76
N LEU A 132 16.51 -0.62 14.28
CA LEU A 132 15.39 -0.68 13.34
C LEU A 132 15.79 -1.33 12.01
N VAL A 133 16.98 -1.00 11.48
CA VAL A 133 17.48 -1.57 10.22
C VAL A 133 17.69 -3.08 10.35
N ALA A 134 18.23 -3.53 11.48
CA ALA A 134 18.39 -4.96 11.76
C ALA A 134 17.04 -5.71 11.89
N ALA A 135 16.00 -5.04 12.38
CA ALA A 135 14.66 -5.62 12.54
C ALA A 135 13.77 -5.51 11.29
N ALA A 136 14.16 -4.69 10.31
CA ALA A 136 13.38 -4.47 9.10
C ALA A 136 13.58 -5.59 8.07
N ASP A 137 12.50 -5.91 7.35
CA ASP A 137 12.59 -6.80 6.19
C ASP A 137 13.51 -6.20 5.11
N PRO A 138 14.50 -6.97 4.58
CA PRO A 138 15.40 -6.49 3.53
C PRO A 138 14.70 -6.01 2.26
N GLY A 139 13.58 -6.63 1.89
CA GLY A 139 12.76 -6.23 0.75
C GLY A 139 12.17 -4.83 0.93
N GLN A 140 11.72 -4.50 2.16
CA GLN A 140 11.20 -3.17 2.48
C GLN A 140 12.28 -2.11 2.52
N VAL A 141 13.47 -2.41 3.06
CA VAL A 141 14.60 -1.49 3.01
C VAL A 141 15.04 -1.20 1.58
N ARG A 142 15.10 -2.22 0.72
CA ARG A 142 15.34 -2.04 -0.71
C ARG A 142 14.26 -1.14 -1.34
N ARG A 143 13.00 -1.37 -1.02
CA ARG A 143 11.88 -0.56 -1.52
C ARG A 143 12.00 0.92 -1.11
N ILE A 144 12.42 1.22 0.12
CA ILE A 144 12.72 2.60 0.54
C ILE A 144 13.82 3.19 -0.34
N LEU A 145 14.93 2.48 -0.52
CA LEU A 145 16.08 2.95 -1.31
C LEU A 145 15.73 3.17 -2.79
N ASP A 146 14.85 2.35 -3.36
CA ASP A 146 14.42 2.45 -4.77
C ASP A 146 13.52 3.67 -5.03
N HIS A 147 12.78 4.12 -4.01
CA HIS A 147 11.78 5.19 -4.13
C HIS A 147 12.15 6.49 -3.40
N VAL A 148 13.17 6.49 -2.55
CA VAL A 148 13.58 7.67 -1.79
C VAL A 148 15.08 7.86 -1.94
N SER A 149 15.49 8.78 -2.81
CA SER A 149 16.90 9.13 -3.00
C SER A 149 17.31 10.18 -1.97
N ALA A 150 18.25 9.87 -1.07
CA ALA A 150 18.84 10.84 -0.16
C ALA A 150 20.30 10.48 0.21
N PRO A 151 21.25 10.40 -0.74
CA PRO A 151 22.61 9.92 -0.51
C PRO A 151 23.43 10.68 0.55
N GLU A 152 23.15 11.96 0.84
CA GLU A 152 23.82 12.69 1.94
C GLU A 152 23.15 12.48 3.30
N ASN A 153 21.93 11.94 3.32
CA ASN A 153 21.19 11.63 4.54
C ASN A 153 21.81 10.38 5.20
N ARG A 154 22.03 10.46 6.52
CA ARG A 154 22.78 9.43 7.23
C ARG A 154 21.94 8.17 7.46
N VAL A 155 20.63 8.33 7.72
CA VAL A 155 19.70 7.18 7.75
C VAL A 155 19.73 6.45 6.42
N TRP A 156 19.68 7.17 5.29
CA TRP A 156 19.77 6.57 3.96
C TRP A 156 21.10 5.84 3.74
N GLN A 157 22.23 6.42 4.17
CA GLN A 157 23.55 5.79 4.06
C GLN A 157 23.63 4.48 4.84
N LEU A 158 23.03 4.41 6.05
CA LEU A 158 22.96 3.18 6.82
C LEU A 158 22.12 2.11 6.11
N LEU A 159 20.98 2.47 5.53
CA LEU A 159 20.17 1.56 4.73
C LEU A 159 20.95 1.03 3.52
N ALA A 160 21.66 1.91 2.82
CA ALA A 160 22.48 1.52 1.67
C ALA A 160 23.64 0.59 2.08
N ALA A 161 24.27 0.83 3.24
CA ALA A 161 25.29 -0.05 3.78
C ALA A 161 24.72 -1.42 4.17
N ALA A 162 23.58 -1.46 4.84
CA ALA A 162 22.89 -2.69 5.21
C ALA A 162 22.50 -3.52 3.98
N LYS A 163 21.93 -2.88 2.95
CA LYS A 163 21.61 -3.52 1.66
C LYS A 163 22.83 -4.21 1.05
N ARG A 164 23.98 -3.52 0.99
CA ARG A 164 25.22 -4.12 0.49
C ARG A 164 25.65 -5.33 1.32
N GLY A 165 25.57 -5.23 2.65
CA GLY A 165 25.89 -6.34 3.55
C GLY A 165 25.05 -7.59 3.31
N TRP A 166 23.75 -7.42 3.05
CA TRP A 166 22.86 -8.54 2.70
C TRP A 166 23.11 -9.14 1.32
N GLU A 167 23.60 -8.34 0.37
CA GLU A 167 23.95 -8.79 -0.97
C GLU A 167 25.28 -9.57 -0.99
N THR A 168 26.24 -9.22 -0.11
CA THR A 168 27.54 -9.88 -0.01
C THR A 168 27.58 -11.09 0.93
N GLY A 169 26.59 -11.24 1.82
CA GLY A 169 26.51 -12.32 2.80
C GLY A 169 25.84 -13.61 2.31
N ARG A 170 25.82 -13.86 0.99
CA ARG A 170 25.35 -15.11 0.38
C ARG A 170 26.49 -15.85 -0.30
#